data_AF-A0A2D6WK77-F1
#
_entry.id   AF-A0A2D6WK77-F1
#
_cell.length_a   1.000
_cell.length_b   1.000
_cell.length_c   1.000
_cell.angle_alpha   90.00
_cell.angle_beta   90.00
_cell.angle_gamma   90.00
#
_symmetry.space_group_name_H-M   'P 1'
#
loop_
_entity.id
_entity.type
_entity.pdbx_description
1 polymer ?
#
loop_
_entity_poly.entity_id
_entity_poly.type
_entity_poly.pdbx_seq_one_letter_code
_entity_poly.pdbx_strand_id
1 'polypeptide(L)'
;KPTIRMSYKVAEASNELRQFLFERVYYVQSAQQEAEKAREVVRELYQYFVKHQDKLPPEYRLYSDETERRVVDYIAGMTDQYATRLAKELSLIEDKAK
;
A
#
# COMPACT_ATOMS: atom_id res chain seq x y z
N LYS A 1 32.07 10.48 11.36
CA LYS A 1 30.90 9.63 11.02
C LYS A 1 31.01 9.23 9.55
N PRO A 2 30.91 7.95 9.19
CA PRO A 2 30.83 7.56 7.78
C PRO A 2 29.57 8.18 7.15
N THR A 3 29.65 8.58 5.88
CA THR A 3 28.47 9.07 5.15
C THR A 3 28.37 8.42 3.78
N ILE A 4 27.18 7.92 3.44
CA ILE A 4 26.87 7.40 2.11
C ILE A 4 26.37 8.57 1.27
N ARG A 5 27.08 8.90 0.18
CA ARG A 5 26.74 9.99 -0.74
C ARG A 5 27.09 9.59 -2.17
N MET A 6 26.29 10.05 -3.12
CA MET A 6 26.65 9.99 -4.54
C MET A 6 27.67 11.09 -4.86
N SER A 7 28.55 10.84 -5.83
CA SER A 7 29.33 11.92 -6.44
C SER A 7 28.39 12.86 -7.20
N TYR A 8 28.81 14.10 -7.41
CA TYR A 8 27.99 15.13 -8.07
C TYR A 8 27.37 14.64 -9.38
N LYS A 9 28.19 14.10 -10.30
CA LYS A 9 27.73 13.61 -11.61
C LYS A 9 26.72 12.47 -11.51
N VAL A 10 26.90 11.57 -10.53
CA VAL A 10 25.97 10.44 -10.32
C VAL A 10 24.65 10.93 -9.73
N ALA A 11 24.69 11.90 -8.82
CA ALA A 11 23.48 12.51 -8.26
C ALA A 11 22.68 13.26 -9.32
N GLU A 12 23.35 14.02 -10.18
CA GLU A 12 22.73 14.74 -11.31
C GLU A 12 22.03 13.78 -12.27
N ALA A 13 22.75 12.76 -12.78
CA ALA A 13 22.16 11.75 -13.68
C ALA A 13 21.02 10.95 -13.02
N SER A 14 21.14 10.63 -11.73
CA SER A 14 20.07 9.94 -10.98
C SER A 14 18.81 10.80 -10.85
N ASN A 15 18.97 12.12 -10.67
CA ASN A 15 17.86 13.06 -10.59
C ASN A 15 17.18 13.25 -11.95
N GLU A 16 17.95 13.35 -13.04
CA GLU A 16 17.42 13.40 -14.41
C GLU A 16 16.60 12.14 -14.73
N LEU A 17 17.15 10.96 -14.42
CA LEU A 17 16.43 9.69 -14.59
C LEU A 17 15.16 9.64 -13.74
N ARG A 18 15.23 10.07 -12.47
CA ARG A 18 14.07 10.13 -11.59
C ARG A 18 12.98 11.03 -12.18
N GLN A 19 13.33 12.22 -12.64
CA GLN A 19 12.39 13.16 -13.24
C GLN A 19 11.73 12.54 -14.48
N PHE A 20 12.52 11.95 -15.38
CA PHE A 20 12.01 11.25 -16.56
C PHE A 20 11.02 10.14 -16.20
N LEU A 21 11.32 9.30 -15.21
CA LEU A 21 10.42 8.23 -14.77
C LEU A 21 9.12 8.76 -14.18
N PHE A 22 9.17 9.84 -13.41
CA PHE A 22 7.94 10.46 -12.90
C PHE A 22 7.06 10.99 -14.03
N GLU A 23 7.63 11.73 -14.97
CA GLU A 23 6.90 12.31 -16.10
C GLU A 23 6.33 11.26 -17.06
N ARG A 24 7.07 10.18 -17.33
CA ARG A 24 6.73 9.22 -18.38
C ARG A 24 6.13 7.91 -17.90
N VAL A 25 6.32 7.56 -16.62
CA VAL A 25 5.90 6.27 -16.07
C VAL A 25 4.91 6.46 -14.92
N TYR A 26 5.26 7.23 -13.89
CA TYR A 26 4.44 7.30 -12.68
C TYR A 26 3.23 8.25 -12.76
N TYR A 27 3.31 9.35 -13.52
CA TYR A 27 2.22 10.34 -13.62
C TYR A 27 1.22 10.10 -14.76
N VAL A 28 1.32 8.95 -15.45
CA VAL A 28 0.34 8.59 -16.48
C VAL A 28 -1.02 8.34 -15.82
N GLN A 29 -2.10 8.82 -16.44
CA GLN A 29 -3.47 8.75 -15.88
C GLN A 29 -3.89 7.33 -15.46
N SER A 30 -3.48 6.30 -16.21
CA SER A 30 -3.74 4.90 -15.86
C SER A 30 -3.08 4.48 -14.54
N ALA A 31 -1.84 4.92 -14.30
CA ALA A 31 -1.13 4.65 -13.04
C ALA A 31 -1.81 5.34 -11.85
N GLN A 32 -2.35 6.55 -12.06
CA GLN A 32 -3.10 7.27 -11.02
C GLN A 32 -4.42 6.58 -10.67
N GLN A 33 -5.16 6.10 -11.67
CA GLN A 33 -6.41 5.38 -11.45
C GLN A 33 -6.20 4.08 -10.69
N GLU A 34 -5.16 3.33 -11.04
CA GLU A 34 -4.82 2.08 -10.35
C GLU A 34 -4.33 2.34 -8.92
N ALA A 35 -3.52 3.38 -8.72
CA ALA A 35 -3.10 3.80 -7.38
C ALA A 35 -4.28 4.20 -6.50
N GLU A 36 -5.30 4.87 -7.05
CA GLU A 36 -6.48 5.25 -6.27
C GLU A 36 -7.33 4.04 -5.88
N LYS A 37 -7.49 3.06 -6.78
CA LYS A 37 -8.15 1.77 -6.45
C LYS A 37 -7.40 1.04 -5.34
N ALA A 38 -6.07 0.96 -5.42
CA ALA A 38 -5.26 0.32 -4.39
C ALA A 38 -5.40 1.04 -3.03
N ARG A 39 -5.45 2.38 -3.01
CA ARG A 39 -5.72 3.16 -1.79
C ARG A 39 -7.10 2.87 -1.21
N GLU A 40 -8.11 2.74 -2.06
CA GLU A 40 -9.47 2.39 -1.64
C GLU A 40 -9.50 1.02 -0.97
N VAL A 41 -8.90 -0.01 -1.59
CA VAL A 41 -8.77 -1.35 -1.00
C VAL A 41 -8.14 -1.31 0.40
N VAL A 42 -7.00 -0.63 0.54
CA VAL A 42 -6.29 -0.51 1.83
C VAL A 42 -7.15 0.23 2.86
N ARG A 43 -7.83 1.31 2.46
CA ARG A 43 -8.69 2.10 3.34
C ARG A 43 -9.86 1.27 3.86
N GLU A 44 -10.54 0.54 2.99
CA GLU A 44 -11.69 -0.28 3.36
C GLU A 44 -11.29 -1.46 4.25
N LEU A 45 -10.19 -2.15 3.93
CA LEU A 45 -9.64 -3.21 4.80
C LEU A 45 -9.29 -2.67 6.19
N TYR A 46 -8.66 -1.50 6.26
CA TYR A 46 -8.34 -0.87 7.55
C TYR A 46 -9.60 -0.58 8.37
N GLN A 47 -10.60 0.07 7.76
CA GLN A 47 -11.86 0.37 8.44
C GLN A 47 -12.60 -0.90 8.90
N TYR A 48 -12.59 -1.94 8.08
CA TYR A 48 -13.18 -3.23 8.40
C TYR A 48 -12.51 -3.85 9.64
N PHE A 49 -11.18 -4.03 9.63
CA PHE A 49 -10.49 -4.71 10.74
C PHE A 49 -10.43 -3.90 12.03
N VAL A 50 -10.46 -2.57 11.97
CA VAL A 50 -10.62 -1.73 13.17
C VAL A 50 -11.98 -1.98 13.84
N LYS A 51 -13.05 -2.14 13.04
CA LYS A 51 -14.41 -2.45 13.54
C LYS A 51 -14.58 -3.92 13.94
N HIS A 52 -13.83 -4.83 13.30
CA HIS A 52 -13.96 -6.29 13.43
C HIS A 52 -12.64 -6.94 13.85
N GLN A 53 -12.13 -6.52 15.01
CA GLN A 53 -10.82 -6.97 15.52
C GLN A 53 -10.76 -8.48 15.77
N ASP A 54 -11.89 -9.10 16.06
CA ASP A 54 -12.05 -10.55 16.21
C ASP A 54 -11.73 -11.32 14.91
N LYS A 55 -11.83 -10.65 13.75
CA LYS A 55 -11.55 -11.22 12.43
C LYS A 55 -10.09 -11.15 12.03
N LEU A 56 -9.24 -10.44 12.77
CA LEU A 56 -7.80 -10.48 12.54
C LEU A 56 -7.26 -11.90 12.80
N PRO A 57 -6.25 -12.38 12.05
CA PRO A 57 -5.60 -13.63 12.36
C PRO A 57 -5.06 -13.64 13.81
N PRO A 58 -5.10 -14.79 14.51
CA PRO A 58 -4.69 -14.88 15.93
C PRO A 58 -3.31 -14.29 16.22
N GLU A 59 -2.36 -14.48 15.32
CA GLU A 59 -0.98 -13.99 15.41
C GLU A 59 -0.87 -12.46 15.46
N TYR A 60 -1.79 -11.73 14.82
CA TYR A 60 -1.84 -10.26 14.86
C TYR A 60 -2.66 -9.75 16.04
N ARG A 61 -3.56 -10.56 16.61
CA ARG A 61 -4.36 -10.17 17.79
C ARG A 61 -3.56 -10.11 19.09
N LEU A 62 -2.40 -10.77 19.16
CA LEU A 62 -1.62 -10.90 20.40
C LEU A 62 -0.34 -10.04 20.41
N TYR A 63 -0.08 -9.28 19.34
CA TYR A 63 1.26 -8.74 19.06
C TYR A 63 1.56 -7.36 19.68
N SER A 64 0.55 -6.52 19.93
CA SER A 64 0.68 -5.15 20.46
C SER A 64 -0.55 -4.83 21.31
N ASP A 65 -0.60 -3.81 22.16
CA ASP A 65 -1.86 -3.44 22.85
C ASP A 65 -2.76 -2.51 22.02
N GLU A 66 -2.22 -1.87 20.98
CA GLU A 66 -2.97 -0.93 20.14
C GLU A 66 -3.60 -1.63 18.94
N THR A 67 -4.94 -1.57 18.85
CA THR A 67 -5.71 -2.16 17.75
C THR A 67 -5.24 -1.66 16.39
N GLU A 68 -5.08 -0.36 16.24
CA GLU A 68 -4.71 0.28 14.98
C GLU A 68 -3.39 -0.27 14.47
N ARG A 69 -2.43 -0.50 15.38
CA ARG A 69 -1.12 -1.04 15.04
C ARG A 69 -1.22 -2.48 14.53
N ARG A 70 -1.99 -3.33 15.22
CA ARG A 70 -2.24 -4.73 14.80
C ARG A 70 -2.86 -4.80 13.40
N VAL A 71 -3.80 -3.91 13.10
CA VAL A 71 -4.46 -3.83 11.78
C VAL A 71 -3.47 -3.38 10.71
N VAL A 72 -2.67 -2.34 10.97
CA VAL A 72 -1.65 -1.87 10.02
C VAL A 72 -0.63 -2.96 9.73
N ASP A 73 -0.12 -3.65 10.74
CA ASP A 73 0.89 -4.70 10.55
C ASP A 73 0.33 -5.88 9.75
N TYR A 74 -0.95 -6.25 9.96
CA TYR A 74 -1.62 -7.28 9.16
C TYR A 74 -1.78 -6.86 7.69
N ILE A 75 -2.26 -5.63 7.44
CA ILE A 75 -2.47 -5.12 6.07
C ILE A 75 -1.13 -4.97 5.34
N ALA A 76 -0.09 -4.46 6.02
CA ALA A 76 1.24 -4.31 5.44
C ALA A 76 1.92 -5.66 5.10
N GLY A 77 1.49 -6.75 5.76
CA GLY A 77 1.92 -8.11 5.46
C GLY A 77 1.20 -8.77 4.27
N MET A 78 0.16 -8.14 3.72
CA MET A 78 -0.59 -8.69 2.58
C MET A 78 0.15 -8.50 1.26
N THR A 79 -0.04 -9.44 0.34
CA THR A 79 0.26 -9.22 -1.09
C THR A 79 -0.92 -8.52 -1.77
N ASP A 80 -0.67 -7.80 -2.86
CA ASP A 80 -1.72 -7.09 -3.62
C ASP A 80 -2.87 -8.02 -4.04
N GLN A 81 -2.54 -9.23 -4.49
CA GLN A 81 -3.52 -10.25 -4.89
C GLN A 81 -4.39 -10.69 -3.70
N TYR A 82 -3.76 -10.88 -2.53
CA TYR A 82 -4.48 -11.26 -1.32
C TYR A 82 -5.42 -10.15 -0.85
N ALA A 83 -4.91 -8.90 -0.75
CA ALA A 83 -5.68 -7.75 -0.31
C ALA A 83 -6.91 -7.51 -1.20
N THR A 84 -6.71 -7.54 -2.52
CA THR A 84 -7.80 -7.37 -3.49
C THR A 84 -8.84 -8.47 -3.40
N ARG A 85 -8.42 -9.74 -3.33
CA ARG A 85 -9.33 -10.88 -3.21
C ARG A 85 -10.15 -10.80 -1.91
N LEU A 86 -9.49 -10.51 -0.79
CA LEU A 86 -10.15 -10.42 0.51
C LEU A 86 -11.15 -9.26 0.55
N ALA A 87 -10.78 -8.09 0.01
CA ALA A 87 -11.70 -6.95 -0.09
C ALA A 87 -12.96 -7.28 -0.90
N LYS A 88 -12.83 -8.08 -1.98
CA LYS A 88 -13.98 -8.58 -2.75
C LYS A 88 -14.82 -9.58 -1.98
N GLU A 89 -14.19 -10.56 -1.32
CA GLU A 89 -14.90 -11.57 -0.49
C GLU A 89 -15.70 -10.91 0.64
N LEU A 90 -15.18 -9.82 1.20
CA LEU A 90 -15.84 -9.02 2.22
C LEU A 90 -16.83 -7.99 1.66
N SER A 91 -17.02 -7.95 0.33
CA SER A 91 -17.88 -6.98 -0.38
C SER A 91 -17.57 -5.52 -0.03
N LEU A 92 -16.29 -5.22 0.24
CA LEU A 92 -15.80 -3.90 0.61
C LEU A 92 -15.55 -2.99 -0.60
N ILE A 93 -15.35 -3.60 -1.76
CA ILE A 93 -15.15 -2.91 -3.03
C ILE A 93 -16.14 -3.45 -4.06
N GLU A 94 -16.76 -2.57 -4.83
CA GLU A 94 -17.56 -2.98 -5.97
C GLU A 94 -16.65 -3.39 -7.14
N ASP A 95 -16.93 -4.53 -7.76
CA ASP A 95 -16.38 -4.79 -9.09
C ASP A 95 -17.05 -3.81 -10.05
N LYS A 96 -16.37 -2.70 -10.36
CA LYS A 96 -16.71 -1.90 -11.54
C LYS A 96 -16.46 -2.78 -12.76
N ALA A 97 -17.50 -3.53 -13.13
CA ALA A 97 -17.53 -4.36 -14.32
C ALA A 97 -17.07 -3.51 -15.52
N LYS A 98 -16.18 -4.12 -16.30
CA LYS A 98 -15.64 -3.60 -17.55
C LYS A 98 -16.75 -3.27 -18.54
#